data_AF-A0A086XYB2-F1
#
_entry.id   AF-A0A086XYB2-F1
#
_cell.length_a   1.000
_cell.length_b   1.000
_cell.length_c   1.000
_cell.angle_alpha   90.00
_cell.angle_beta   90.00
_cell.angle_gamma   90.00
#
_symmetry.space_group_name_H-M   'P 1'
#
loop_
_entity.id
_entity.type
_entity.pdbx_description
1 polymer ?
#
loop_
_entity_poly.entity_id
_entity_poly.type
_entity_poly.pdbx_seq_one_letter_code
_entity_poly.pdbx_strand_id
1 'polypeptide(L)'
;MQPAVSRISSIDLFRYLTVSFALFSHTLLFLKSDAFSGGDVILGLKSITRTATPALMILFGVMAEIVYLRRYRSDPDRAAQGMISRAIICYICYVALVVLALVFGHVRGGQAIRATLLVAPSPYANIFKIYTFLLPITLLLVQLRARTGLLGPWVVVAGIWLLDWIVLDHLPAPPVFAHFAGFLFGIGTSWGPSILHSLTLVVMGMTLGAAFFSPSRLTEKAEMHAARLWLGMATGLSLLLLGTKLGWFGLHGVLLRIADITQWRGDNDIGYYAYGLLSALGLLFLARSICIIAPQWVVTPLARIGGATLAYFFIGNALLLILPSLDWLPFWGKASFTVAFLVFCGGATLIWDQLRKAFPVLQTPVRVAQQMTGLLLGHRKSRTLSNP
;
A
#
# COMPACT_ATOMS: atom_id res chain seq x y z
N MET A 1 -30.76 -13.56 2.39
CA MET A 1 -30.04 -12.92 1.26
C MET A 1 -29.48 -11.59 1.74
N GLN A 2 -28.19 -11.52 2.09
CA GLN A 2 -27.57 -10.24 2.47
C GLN A 2 -27.35 -9.41 1.19
N PRO A 3 -27.77 -8.13 1.15
CA PRO A 3 -27.66 -7.32 -0.06
C PRO A 3 -26.18 -7.12 -0.44
N ALA A 4 -25.92 -7.06 -1.74
CA ALA A 4 -24.59 -6.90 -2.35
C ALA A 4 -23.80 -5.64 -1.89
N VAL A 5 -24.41 -4.81 -1.05
CA VAL A 5 -23.80 -3.66 -0.34
C VAL A 5 -22.74 -4.08 0.69
N SER A 6 -22.64 -5.35 1.09
CA SER A 6 -21.73 -5.79 2.18
C SER A 6 -20.26 -6.09 1.78
N ARG A 7 -20.01 -6.57 0.55
CA ARG A 7 -18.66 -7.02 0.13
C ARG A 7 -17.76 -5.88 -0.35
N ILE A 8 -18.32 -4.96 -1.15
CA ILE A 8 -17.56 -3.82 -1.69
C ILE A 8 -17.25 -2.82 -0.56
N SER A 9 -18.25 -2.56 0.31
CA SER A 9 -18.09 -1.65 1.45
C SER A 9 -17.02 -2.11 2.45
N SER A 10 -16.84 -3.43 2.66
CA SER A 10 -15.82 -3.94 3.57
C SER A 10 -14.39 -3.83 3.01
N ILE A 11 -14.19 -4.00 1.70
CA ILE A 11 -12.89 -3.74 1.05
C ILE A 11 -12.56 -2.25 1.10
N ASP A 12 -13.52 -1.40 0.77
CA ASP A 12 -13.28 0.04 0.81
C ASP A 12 -13.08 0.55 2.24
N LEU A 13 -13.79 0.01 3.23
CA LEU A 13 -13.52 0.32 4.63
C LEU A 13 -12.14 -0.19 5.09
N PHE A 14 -11.73 -1.39 4.66
CA PHE A 14 -10.38 -1.89 4.92
C PHE A 14 -9.32 -0.95 4.33
N ARG A 15 -9.54 -0.46 3.10
CA ARG A 15 -8.69 0.56 2.47
C ARG A 15 -8.65 1.86 3.28
N TYR A 16 -9.78 2.35 3.76
CA TYR A 16 -9.87 3.53 4.62
C TYR A 16 -9.08 3.37 5.93
N LEU A 17 -9.27 2.26 6.65
CA LEU A 17 -8.57 1.98 7.91
C LEU A 17 -7.06 1.95 7.70
N THR A 18 -6.63 1.25 6.64
CA THR A 18 -5.21 1.10 6.34
C THR A 18 -4.55 2.44 6.01
N VAL A 19 -5.18 3.27 5.16
CA VAL A 19 -4.65 4.61 4.84
C VAL A 19 -4.70 5.52 6.06
N SER A 20 -5.75 5.44 6.89
CA SER A 20 -5.85 6.20 8.13
C SER A 20 -4.73 5.85 9.11
N PHE A 21 -4.35 4.59 9.23
CA PHE A 21 -3.20 4.18 10.05
C PHE A 21 -1.88 4.71 9.51
N ALA A 22 -1.71 4.76 8.18
CA ALA A 22 -0.52 5.38 7.57
C ALA A 22 -0.46 6.89 7.86
N LEU A 23 -1.58 7.61 7.66
CA LEU A 23 -1.67 9.04 7.95
C LEU A 23 -1.47 9.32 9.44
N PHE A 24 -2.06 8.51 10.31
CA PHE A 24 -1.82 8.59 11.75
C PHE A 24 -0.33 8.46 12.06
N SER A 25 0.36 7.45 11.51
CA SER A 25 1.81 7.27 11.67
C SER A 25 2.60 8.51 11.22
N HIS A 26 2.22 9.10 10.08
CA HIS A 26 2.86 10.30 9.55
C HIS A 26 2.61 11.53 10.40
N THR A 27 1.40 11.68 10.97
CA THR A 27 1.09 12.75 11.92
C THR A 27 1.91 12.60 13.21
N LEU A 28 2.10 11.38 13.73
CA LEU A 28 2.98 11.17 14.89
C LEU A 28 4.43 11.58 14.58
N LEU A 29 4.95 11.23 13.39
CA LEU A 29 6.27 11.64 12.95
C LEU A 29 6.37 13.17 12.80
N PHE A 30 5.34 13.81 12.24
CA PHE A 30 5.26 15.25 12.06
C PHE A 30 5.30 16.01 13.39
N LEU A 31 4.59 15.51 14.40
CA LEU A 31 4.52 16.12 15.74
C LEU A 31 5.76 15.86 16.62
N LYS A 32 6.84 15.28 16.04
CA LYS A 32 8.05 14.79 16.72
C LYS A 32 7.71 14.10 18.03
N SER A 33 6.84 13.12 17.93
CA SER A 33 6.15 12.58 19.08
C SER A 33 7.00 11.64 19.95
N ASP A 34 8.32 11.71 19.86
CA ASP A 34 9.24 11.07 20.79
C ASP A 34 9.05 11.63 22.22
N ALA A 35 8.33 12.75 22.35
CA ALA A 35 7.82 13.33 23.59
C ALA A 35 6.61 12.60 24.24
N PHE A 36 6.11 11.51 23.66
CA PHE A 36 5.13 10.64 24.34
C PHE A 36 5.86 9.83 25.42
N SER A 37 6.03 10.39 26.62
CA SER A 37 6.87 9.91 27.73
C SER A 37 6.55 8.52 28.34
N GLY A 38 5.78 7.65 27.68
CA GLY A 38 5.57 6.25 28.05
C GLY A 38 6.14 5.32 26.98
N GLY A 39 7.30 4.73 27.25
CA GLY A 39 8.04 3.88 26.30
C GLY A 39 7.18 2.79 25.65
N ASP A 40 6.32 2.13 26.45
CA ASP A 40 5.49 1.02 25.97
C ASP A 40 4.24 1.47 25.20
N VAL A 41 3.65 2.63 25.53
CA VAL A 41 2.45 3.14 24.86
C VAL A 41 2.78 3.62 23.46
N ILE A 42 3.89 4.35 23.28
CA ILE A 42 4.36 4.71 21.93
C ILE A 42 4.67 3.45 21.14
N LEU A 43 5.37 2.51 21.77
CA LEU A 43 5.79 1.30 21.11
C LEU A 43 4.58 0.53 20.56
N GLY A 44 3.52 0.41 21.37
CA GLY A 44 2.24 -0.15 20.94
C GLY A 44 1.60 0.62 19.79
N LEU A 45 1.50 1.95 19.89
CA LEU A 45 0.91 2.80 18.83
C LEU A 45 1.71 2.75 17.52
N LYS A 46 3.05 2.83 17.59
CA LYS A 46 3.93 2.66 16.43
C LYS A 46 3.71 1.28 15.84
N SER A 47 3.73 0.21 16.63
CA SER A 47 3.49 -1.16 16.16
C SER A 47 2.16 -1.30 15.41
N ILE A 48 1.05 -0.79 15.98
CA ILE A 48 -0.27 -0.83 15.34
C ILE A 48 -0.26 -0.04 14.02
N THR A 49 0.30 1.16 14.01
CA THR A 49 0.30 2.00 12.80
C THR A 49 1.24 1.48 11.72
N ARG A 50 2.28 0.69 12.09
CA ARG A 50 3.17 0.01 11.15
C ARG A 50 2.50 -1.11 10.36
N THR A 51 1.32 -1.60 10.78
CA THR A 51 0.50 -2.51 9.95
C THR A 51 0.08 -1.90 8.62
N ALA A 52 0.03 -0.57 8.51
CA ALA A 52 -0.52 0.11 7.35
C ALA A 52 0.25 -0.20 6.05
N THR A 53 1.59 -0.18 6.09
CA THR A 53 2.39 -0.42 4.89
C THR A 53 2.19 -1.83 4.32
N PRO A 54 2.36 -2.92 5.10
CA PRO A 54 2.18 -4.25 4.54
C PRO A 54 0.71 -4.55 4.18
N ALA A 55 -0.25 -4.04 4.95
CA ALA A 55 -1.67 -4.18 4.61
C ALA A 55 -2.05 -3.43 3.31
N LEU A 56 -1.44 -2.29 3.01
CA LEU A 56 -1.61 -1.62 1.71
C LEU A 56 -1.10 -2.49 0.55
N MET A 57 0.02 -3.19 0.71
CA MET A 57 0.56 -4.09 -0.32
C MET A 57 -0.34 -5.30 -0.54
N ILE A 58 -0.90 -5.87 0.55
CA ILE A 58 -1.89 -6.95 0.46
C ILE A 58 -3.17 -6.46 -0.20
N LEU A 59 -3.69 -5.29 0.19
CA LEU A 59 -4.83 -4.64 -0.46
C LEU A 59 -4.59 -4.44 -1.96
N PHE A 60 -3.39 -4.01 -2.32
CA PHE A 60 -3.00 -3.85 -3.70
C PHE A 60 -3.04 -5.19 -4.46
N GLY A 61 -2.56 -6.27 -3.85
CA GLY A 61 -2.72 -7.64 -4.38
C GLY A 61 -4.18 -8.09 -4.51
N VAL A 62 -5.03 -7.79 -3.52
CA VAL A 62 -6.48 -8.06 -3.61
C VAL A 62 -7.08 -7.32 -4.81
N MET A 63 -6.73 -6.04 -5.01
CA MET A 63 -7.19 -5.26 -6.15
C MET A 63 -6.65 -5.81 -7.49
N ALA A 64 -5.42 -6.32 -7.50
CA ALA A 64 -4.84 -6.99 -8.66
C ALA A 64 -5.68 -8.22 -9.08
N GLU A 65 -6.11 -9.04 -8.12
CA GLU A 65 -6.93 -10.21 -8.38
C GLU A 65 -8.37 -9.84 -8.80
N ILE A 66 -9.05 -8.95 -8.06
CA ILE A 66 -10.49 -8.74 -8.28
C ILE A 66 -10.79 -7.78 -9.44
N VAL A 67 -9.88 -6.83 -9.71
CA VAL A 67 -10.07 -5.83 -10.78
C VAL A 67 -9.22 -6.16 -11.99
N TYR A 68 -7.90 -6.28 -11.80
CA TYR A 68 -6.97 -6.31 -12.93
C TYR A 68 -6.91 -7.67 -13.61
N LEU A 69 -6.97 -8.79 -12.89
CA LEU A 69 -7.04 -10.12 -13.50
C LEU A 69 -8.32 -10.29 -14.33
N ARG A 70 -9.47 -9.84 -13.80
CA ARG A 70 -10.73 -9.87 -14.53
C ARG A 70 -10.64 -9.05 -15.81
N ARG A 71 -10.11 -7.82 -15.72
CA ARG A 71 -9.93 -6.95 -16.88
C ARG A 71 -8.96 -7.56 -17.89
N TYR A 72 -7.86 -8.14 -17.42
CA TYR A 72 -6.85 -8.77 -18.26
C TYR A 72 -7.43 -9.97 -19.03
N ARG A 73 -8.24 -10.82 -18.38
CA ARG A 73 -8.93 -11.93 -19.04
C ARG A 73 -9.90 -11.48 -20.14
N SER A 74 -10.48 -10.28 -20.03
CA SER A 74 -11.39 -9.73 -21.05
C SER A 74 -10.69 -8.88 -22.12
N ASP A 75 -9.69 -8.10 -21.72
CA ASP A 75 -9.03 -7.05 -22.52
C ASP A 75 -7.64 -6.76 -21.90
N PRO A 76 -6.60 -7.53 -22.32
CA PRO A 76 -5.23 -7.38 -21.82
C PRO A 76 -4.67 -5.96 -21.96
N ASP A 77 -4.90 -5.34 -23.11
CA ASP A 77 -4.38 -4.01 -23.44
C ASP A 77 -4.96 -2.96 -22.51
N ARG A 78 -6.26 -3.03 -22.23
CA ARG A 78 -6.93 -2.11 -21.31
C ARG A 78 -6.52 -2.31 -19.85
N ALA A 79 -6.19 -3.55 -19.46
CA ALA A 79 -5.60 -3.81 -18.15
C ALA A 79 -4.20 -3.20 -18.04
N ALA A 80 -3.34 -3.40 -19.05
CA ALA A 80 -2.01 -2.82 -19.12
C ALA A 80 -2.05 -1.29 -19.10
N GLN A 81 -2.88 -0.69 -19.95
CA GLN A 81 -3.08 0.76 -20.00
C GLN A 81 -3.49 1.33 -18.64
N GLY A 82 -4.44 0.66 -17.97
CA GLY A 82 -4.93 1.10 -16.66
C GLY A 82 -3.88 1.03 -15.55
N MET A 83 -3.02 0.01 -15.56
CA MET A 83 -1.95 -0.13 -14.56
C MET A 83 -0.81 0.86 -14.80
N ILE A 84 -0.37 1.02 -16.05
CA ILE A 84 0.71 1.96 -16.41
C ILE A 84 0.27 3.41 -16.20
N SER A 85 -0.96 3.78 -16.61
CA SER A 85 -1.50 5.12 -16.35
C SER A 85 -1.50 5.43 -14.86
N ARG A 86 -1.86 4.45 -14.02
CA ARG A 86 -1.88 4.60 -12.57
C ARG A 86 -0.48 4.70 -11.98
N ALA A 87 0.50 4.00 -12.56
CA ALA A 87 1.91 4.11 -12.19
C ALA A 87 2.44 5.52 -12.46
N ILE A 88 2.11 6.08 -13.63
CA ILE A 88 2.45 7.46 -14.00
C ILE A 88 1.80 8.46 -13.03
N ILE A 89 0.51 8.29 -12.69
CA ILE A 89 -0.16 9.15 -11.71
C ILE A 89 0.52 9.06 -10.34
N CYS A 90 0.90 7.86 -9.89
CA CYS A 90 1.66 7.70 -8.65
C CYS A 90 2.99 8.45 -8.71
N TYR A 91 3.73 8.36 -9.82
CA TYR A 91 4.97 9.12 -9.99
C TYR A 91 4.73 10.64 -9.95
N ILE A 92 3.68 11.13 -10.61
CA ILE A 92 3.31 12.56 -10.58
C ILE A 92 2.97 13.00 -9.15
N CYS A 93 2.16 12.23 -8.42
CA CYS A 93 1.86 12.51 -7.01
C CYS A 93 3.12 12.50 -6.14
N TYR A 94 4.04 11.57 -6.39
CA TYR A 94 5.34 11.52 -5.71
C TYR A 94 6.13 12.81 -5.94
N VAL A 95 6.31 13.22 -7.20
CA VAL A 95 7.03 14.45 -7.56
C VAL A 95 6.36 15.68 -6.97
N ALA A 96 5.02 15.75 -6.99
CA ALA A 96 4.29 16.86 -6.39
C ALA A 96 4.56 16.98 -4.87
N LEU A 97 4.61 15.86 -4.14
CA LEU A 97 4.99 15.89 -2.73
C LEU A 97 6.47 16.26 -2.51
N VAL A 98 7.38 15.83 -3.38
CA VAL A 98 8.79 16.27 -3.33
C VAL A 98 8.90 17.78 -3.53
N VAL A 99 8.15 18.35 -4.49
CA VAL A 99 8.10 19.79 -4.74
C VAL A 99 7.52 20.53 -3.55
N LEU A 100 6.43 20.05 -2.95
CA LEU A 100 5.89 20.64 -1.71
C LEU A 100 6.92 20.59 -0.58
N ALA A 101 7.62 19.48 -0.40
CA ALA A 101 8.68 19.36 0.59
C ALA A 101 9.82 20.37 0.35
N LEU A 102 10.16 20.66 -0.91
CA LEU A 102 11.14 21.68 -1.26
C LEU A 102 10.62 23.10 -0.96
N VAL A 103 9.41 23.42 -1.43
CA VAL A 103 8.80 24.76 -1.30
C VAL A 103 8.60 25.15 0.17
N PHE A 104 8.18 24.19 1.00
CA PHE A 104 7.96 24.42 2.44
C PHE A 104 9.20 24.09 3.31
N GLY A 105 10.37 23.90 2.71
CA GLY A 105 11.65 23.84 3.42
C GLY A 105 11.95 22.53 4.16
N HIS A 106 11.22 21.44 3.91
CA HIS A 106 11.47 20.12 4.49
C HIS A 106 12.68 19.41 3.86
N VAL A 107 13.06 19.77 2.63
CA VAL A 107 14.25 19.24 1.94
C VAL A 107 15.00 20.34 1.19
N ARG A 108 16.31 20.16 1.01
CA ARG A 108 17.15 21.07 0.20
C ARG A 108 17.03 20.74 -1.30
N GLY A 109 17.32 21.72 -2.17
CA GLY A 109 17.23 21.56 -3.63
C GLY A 109 17.98 20.34 -4.17
N GLY A 110 19.22 20.11 -3.74
CA GLY A 110 20.00 18.93 -4.15
C GLY A 110 19.35 17.59 -3.72
N GLN A 111 18.74 17.53 -2.54
CA GLN A 111 18.01 16.35 -2.08
C GLN A 111 16.71 16.17 -2.89
N ALA A 112 15.98 17.25 -3.18
CA ALA A 112 14.76 17.20 -3.98
C ALA A 112 15.03 16.66 -5.39
N ILE A 113 16.10 17.12 -6.05
CA ILE A 113 16.51 16.60 -7.38
C ILE A 113 16.81 15.10 -7.30
N ARG A 114 17.62 14.67 -6.32
CA ARG A 114 17.95 13.24 -6.13
C ARG A 114 16.71 12.41 -5.80
N ALA A 115 15.74 12.96 -5.08
CA ALA A 115 14.48 12.30 -4.77
C ALA A 115 13.61 12.16 -6.02
N THR A 116 13.44 13.21 -6.84
CA THR A 116 12.73 13.15 -8.13
C THR A 116 13.35 12.11 -9.08
N LEU A 117 14.68 11.96 -9.05
CA LEU A 117 15.42 10.92 -9.78
C LEU A 117 15.39 9.54 -9.09
N LEU A 118 14.66 9.38 -7.99
CA LEU A 118 14.43 8.13 -7.26
C LEU A 118 15.69 7.57 -6.55
N VAL A 119 16.73 8.38 -6.42
CA VAL A 119 18.03 8.01 -5.81
C VAL A 119 18.15 8.50 -4.35
N ALA A 120 17.15 9.23 -3.85
CA ALA A 120 17.10 9.69 -2.46
C ALA A 120 15.69 9.53 -1.86
N PRO A 121 15.59 9.49 -0.51
CA PRO A 121 14.31 9.52 0.17
C PRO A 121 13.57 10.84 0.04
N SER A 122 12.24 10.76 0.07
CA SER A 122 11.35 11.91 0.25
C SER A 122 10.46 11.70 1.47
N PRO A 123 10.24 12.72 2.31
CA PRO A 123 9.24 12.67 3.37
C PRO A 123 7.87 12.34 2.78
N TYR A 124 7.12 11.48 3.49
CA TYR A 124 5.67 11.26 3.28
C TYR A 124 5.22 10.77 1.89
N ALA A 125 6.14 10.54 0.95
CA ALA A 125 5.82 10.24 -0.46
C ALA A 125 6.14 8.79 -0.87
N ASN A 126 6.80 8.01 -0.02
CA ASN A 126 7.37 6.71 -0.41
C ASN A 126 6.35 5.68 -0.92
N ILE A 127 5.08 5.72 -0.53
CA ILE A 127 4.07 4.78 -1.07
C ILE A 127 3.84 5.00 -2.57
N PHE A 128 3.86 6.26 -3.02
CA PHE A 128 3.69 6.60 -4.43
C PHE A 128 4.90 6.15 -5.25
N LYS A 129 6.10 6.30 -4.67
CA LYS A 129 7.33 5.73 -5.22
C LYS A 129 7.20 4.21 -5.38
N ILE A 130 6.76 3.49 -4.33
CA ILE A 130 6.56 2.04 -4.39
C ILE A 130 5.59 1.66 -5.51
N TYR A 131 4.41 2.27 -5.57
CA TYR A 131 3.41 1.93 -6.59
C TYR A 131 3.82 2.28 -8.02
N THR A 132 4.71 3.25 -8.21
CA THR A 132 5.28 3.56 -9.53
C THR A 132 5.96 2.33 -10.15
N PHE A 133 6.67 1.53 -9.35
CA PHE A 133 7.35 0.31 -9.81
C PHE A 133 6.50 -0.94 -9.65
N LEU A 134 5.75 -1.02 -8.55
CA LEU A 134 4.96 -2.21 -8.22
C LEU A 134 3.84 -2.45 -9.23
N LEU A 135 3.24 -1.39 -9.80
CA LEU A 135 2.15 -1.52 -10.78
C LEU A 135 2.60 -2.22 -12.08
N PRO A 136 3.66 -1.78 -12.79
CA PRO A 136 4.16 -2.51 -13.96
C PRO A 136 4.60 -3.95 -13.65
N ILE A 137 5.28 -4.18 -12.52
CA ILE A 137 5.72 -5.53 -12.14
C ILE A 137 4.52 -6.43 -11.84
N THR A 138 3.49 -5.89 -11.18
CA THR A 138 2.28 -6.64 -10.87
C THR A 138 1.45 -6.94 -12.10
N LEU A 139 1.54 -6.13 -13.17
CA LEU A 139 0.97 -6.51 -14.45
C LEU A 139 1.56 -7.84 -14.93
N LEU A 140 2.88 -8.04 -14.82
CA LEU A 140 3.54 -9.31 -15.16
C LEU A 140 3.04 -10.46 -14.26
N LEU A 141 2.87 -10.21 -12.96
CA LEU A 141 2.26 -11.20 -12.05
C LEU A 141 0.82 -11.54 -12.42
N VAL A 142 0.01 -10.56 -12.84
CA VAL A 142 -1.36 -10.79 -13.32
C VAL A 142 -1.36 -11.63 -14.59
N GLN A 143 -0.43 -11.38 -15.52
CA GLN A 143 -0.27 -12.19 -16.73
C GLN A 143 0.08 -13.65 -16.38
N LEU A 144 1.02 -13.85 -15.45
CA LEU A 144 1.39 -15.17 -14.95
C LEU A 144 0.20 -15.86 -14.26
N ARG A 145 -0.46 -15.16 -13.34
CA ARG A 145 -1.68 -15.60 -12.64
C ARG A 145 -2.80 -16.02 -13.59
N ALA A 146 -2.94 -15.35 -14.73
CA ALA A 146 -3.93 -15.69 -15.75
C ALA A 146 -3.62 -17.01 -16.46
N ARG A 147 -2.33 -17.36 -16.60
CA ARG A 147 -1.86 -18.58 -17.30
C ARG A 147 -1.72 -19.79 -16.39
N THR A 148 -1.19 -19.61 -15.18
CA THR A 148 -0.75 -20.71 -14.31
C THR A 148 -1.59 -20.89 -13.05
N GLY A 149 -2.69 -20.14 -12.90
CA GLY A 149 -3.38 -20.08 -11.62
C GLY A 149 -2.55 -19.37 -10.55
N LEU A 150 -2.84 -19.64 -9.28
CA LEU A 150 -2.07 -19.12 -8.14
C LEU A 150 -0.67 -19.73 -8.00
N LEU A 151 -0.40 -20.86 -8.66
CA LEU A 151 0.89 -21.56 -8.57
C LEU A 151 2.05 -20.67 -9.05
N GLY A 152 1.93 -20.06 -10.24
CA GLY A 152 2.99 -19.23 -10.80
C GLY A 152 3.40 -18.05 -9.88
N PRO A 153 2.46 -17.22 -9.40
CA PRO A 153 2.77 -16.18 -8.43
C PRO A 153 3.47 -16.71 -7.16
N TRP A 154 3.05 -17.85 -6.61
CA TRP A 154 3.71 -18.46 -5.45
C TRP A 154 5.10 -19.03 -5.76
N VAL A 155 5.32 -19.57 -6.96
CA VAL A 155 6.67 -19.97 -7.43
C VAL A 155 7.59 -18.76 -7.53
N VAL A 156 7.10 -17.60 -7.98
CA VAL A 156 7.88 -16.36 -7.96
C VAL A 156 8.26 -15.98 -6.53
N VAL A 157 7.33 -16.05 -5.58
CA VAL A 157 7.63 -15.79 -4.15
C VAL A 157 8.69 -16.76 -3.63
N ALA A 158 8.53 -18.07 -3.88
CA ALA A 158 9.51 -19.06 -3.47
C ALA A 158 10.90 -18.79 -4.08
N GLY A 159 10.95 -18.42 -5.36
CA GLY A 159 12.19 -18.05 -6.05
C GLY A 159 12.85 -16.80 -5.47
N ILE A 160 12.07 -15.80 -5.04
CA ILE A 160 12.60 -14.59 -4.39
C ILE A 160 13.29 -14.94 -3.08
N TRP A 161 12.63 -15.69 -2.20
CA TRP A 161 13.21 -16.08 -0.91
C TRP A 161 14.38 -17.06 -1.05
N LEU A 162 14.36 -17.91 -2.08
CA LEU A 162 15.52 -18.76 -2.42
C LEU A 162 16.71 -17.90 -2.90
N LEU A 163 16.46 -16.91 -3.74
CA LEU A 163 17.49 -15.99 -4.23
C LEU A 163 18.05 -15.11 -3.11
N ASP A 164 17.18 -14.66 -2.21
CA ASP A 164 17.54 -13.90 -1.02
C ASP A 164 18.52 -14.68 -0.15
N TRP A 165 18.16 -15.93 0.17
CA TRP A 165 18.98 -16.83 0.97
C TRP A 165 20.34 -17.19 0.35
N ILE A 166 20.43 -17.30 -0.98
CA ILE A 166 21.66 -17.74 -1.66
C ILE A 166 22.57 -16.57 -2.04
N VAL A 167 22.01 -15.45 -2.53
CA VAL A 167 22.77 -14.44 -3.29
C VAL A 167 22.57 -13.02 -2.78
N LEU A 168 21.35 -12.57 -2.48
CA LEU A 168 21.08 -11.12 -2.33
C LEU A 168 21.79 -10.51 -1.12
N ASP A 169 21.90 -11.25 -0.02
CA ASP A 169 22.62 -10.83 1.19
C ASP A 169 24.13 -10.60 0.97
N HIS A 170 24.68 -11.16 -0.10
CA HIS A 170 26.12 -11.15 -0.38
C HIS A 170 26.52 -10.16 -1.48
N LEU A 171 25.56 -9.51 -2.14
CA LEU A 171 25.84 -8.60 -3.24
C LEU A 171 26.19 -7.19 -2.72
N PRO A 172 27.34 -6.60 -3.12
CA PRO A 172 27.63 -5.22 -2.80
C PRO A 172 26.80 -4.28 -3.67
N ALA A 173 26.10 -3.33 -3.06
CA ALA A 173 25.39 -2.28 -3.80
C ALA A 173 26.37 -1.16 -4.21
N PRO A 174 26.44 -0.76 -5.50
CA PRO A 174 27.28 0.37 -5.92
C PRO A 174 26.91 1.65 -5.15
N PRO A 175 27.86 2.43 -4.59
CA PRO A 175 27.55 3.54 -3.68
C PRO A 175 26.56 4.58 -4.25
N VAL A 176 26.66 4.88 -5.55
CA VAL A 176 25.79 5.84 -6.25
C VAL A 176 24.35 5.33 -6.38
N PHE A 177 24.18 4.01 -6.51
CA PHE A 177 22.90 3.34 -6.70
C PHE A 177 22.41 2.59 -5.45
N ALA A 178 23.10 2.72 -4.31
CA ALA A 178 22.82 1.92 -3.12
C ALA A 178 21.35 2.05 -2.65
N HIS A 179 20.82 3.27 -2.62
CA HIS A 179 19.41 3.50 -2.27
C HIS A 179 18.45 2.86 -3.29
N PHE A 180 18.76 2.94 -4.58
CA PHE A 180 17.93 2.38 -5.64
C PHE A 180 17.97 0.85 -5.66
N ALA A 181 19.16 0.26 -5.47
CA ALA A 181 19.38 -1.18 -5.37
C ALA A 181 18.71 -1.78 -4.12
N GLY A 182 18.86 -1.14 -2.96
CA GLY A 182 18.15 -1.53 -1.74
C GLY A 182 16.64 -1.44 -1.90
N PHE A 183 16.16 -0.36 -2.51
CA PHE A 183 14.74 -0.17 -2.76
C PHE A 183 14.13 -1.19 -3.75
N LEU A 184 14.83 -1.54 -4.84
CA LEU A 184 14.30 -2.48 -5.82
C LEU A 184 14.48 -3.94 -5.40
N PHE A 185 15.68 -4.31 -4.98
CA PHE A 185 16.09 -5.70 -4.79
C PHE A 185 16.28 -6.09 -3.32
N GLY A 186 16.43 -5.12 -2.42
CA GLY A 186 16.76 -5.39 -1.01
C GLY A 186 18.26 -5.51 -0.75
N ILE A 187 19.11 -5.17 -1.74
CA ILE A 187 20.58 -5.29 -1.64
C ILE A 187 21.18 -4.07 -0.94
N GLY A 188 22.07 -4.29 0.03
CA GLY A 188 22.84 -3.23 0.69
C GLY A 188 22.11 -2.58 1.87
N THR A 189 22.03 -1.25 1.91
CA THR A 189 21.48 -0.51 3.07
C THR A 189 20.03 -0.90 3.38
N SER A 190 19.65 -0.94 4.67
CA SER A 190 18.32 -1.26 5.22
C SER A 190 17.19 -0.33 4.73
N TRP A 191 16.81 -0.47 3.45
CA TRP A 191 15.80 0.34 2.77
C TRP A 191 14.64 -0.53 2.29
N GLY A 192 13.84 -1.00 3.26
CA GLY A 192 12.74 -1.91 3.00
C GLY A 192 11.33 -1.37 3.33
N PRO A 193 10.27 -2.10 2.92
CA PRO A 193 10.38 -3.33 2.14
C PRO A 193 10.78 -3.00 0.71
N SER A 194 11.69 -3.79 0.15
CA SER A 194 12.09 -3.68 -1.25
C SER A 194 10.94 -4.07 -2.18
N ILE A 195 10.97 -3.61 -3.43
CA ILE A 195 9.95 -3.95 -4.43
C ILE A 195 9.89 -5.46 -4.66
N LEU A 196 11.06 -6.12 -4.77
CA LEU A 196 11.17 -7.56 -4.97
C LEU A 196 10.47 -8.33 -3.85
N HIS A 197 10.88 -8.11 -2.60
CA HIS A 197 10.31 -8.82 -1.46
C HIS A 197 8.83 -8.45 -1.22
N SER A 198 8.44 -7.21 -1.52
CA SER A 198 7.04 -6.76 -1.46
C SER A 198 6.09 -7.60 -2.35
N LEU A 199 6.59 -8.27 -3.39
CA LEU A 199 5.78 -9.20 -4.18
C LEU A 199 5.21 -10.34 -3.34
N THR A 200 5.85 -10.73 -2.24
CA THR A 200 5.29 -11.68 -1.25
C THR A 200 3.94 -11.20 -0.73
N LEU A 201 3.86 -9.93 -0.31
CA LEU A 201 2.61 -9.33 0.18
C LEU A 201 1.58 -9.18 -0.94
N VAL A 202 2.02 -8.85 -2.17
CA VAL A 202 1.13 -8.75 -3.32
C VAL A 202 0.51 -10.11 -3.65
N VAL A 203 1.29 -11.19 -3.67
CA VAL A 203 0.81 -12.55 -3.95
C VAL A 203 -0.08 -13.08 -2.84
N MET A 204 0.25 -12.81 -1.57
CA MET A 204 -0.65 -13.05 -0.44
C MET A 204 -1.99 -12.30 -0.62
N GLY A 205 -1.94 -11.04 -1.06
CA GLY A 205 -3.11 -10.25 -1.41
C GLY A 205 -3.92 -10.82 -2.57
N MET A 206 -3.27 -11.28 -3.63
CA MET A 206 -3.96 -11.95 -4.75
C MET A 206 -4.68 -13.22 -4.27
N THR A 207 -4.01 -14.01 -3.43
CA THR A 207 -4.57 -15.22 -2.82
C THR A 207 -5.77 -14.89 -1.93
N LEU A 208 -5.68 -13.82 -1.13
CA LEU A 208 -6.79 -13.31 -0.31
C LEU A 208 -7.98 -12.85 -1.17
N GLY A 209 -7.70 -12.14 -2.26
CA GLY A 209 -8.67 -11.74 -3.28
C GLY A 209 -9.41 -12.94 -3.89
N ALA A 210 -8.65 -13.97 -4.26
CA ALA A 210 -9.18 -15.19 -4.86
C ALA A 210 -10.05 -15.99 -3.87
N ALA A 211 -9.62 -16.07 -2.61
CA ALA A 211 -10.29 -16.85 -1.57
C ALA A 211 -11.66 -16.31 -1.13
N PHE A 212 -11.81 -14.97 -1.09
CA PHE A 212 -12.99 -14.32 -0.51
C PHE A 212 -13.78 -13.42 -1.45
N PHE A 213 -13.14 -12.85 -2.47
CA PHE A 213 -13.73 -11.76 -3.25
C PHE A 213 -14.01 -12.10 -4.72
N SER A 214 -13.43 -13.17 -5.25
CA SER A 214 -13.72 -13.62 -6.61
C SER A 214 -15.20 -14.05 -6.80
N PRO A 215 -15.82 -13.77 -7.96
CA PRO A 215 -17.14 -14.29 -8.31
C PRO A 215 -17.15 -15.82 -8.39
N SER A 216 -18.33 -16.43 -8.24
CA SER A 216 -18.46 -17.89 -8.20
C SER A 216 -19.13 -18.45 -9.46
N ARG A 217 -18.35 -18.73 -10.52
CA ARG A 217 -18.69 -19.75 -11.54
C ARG A 217 -18.22 -21.15 -11.11
N LEU A 218 -18.73 -22.21 -11.73
CA LEU A 218 -18.38 -23.60 -11.35
C LEU A 218 -16.86 -23.88 -11.41
N THR A 219 -16.19 -23.45 -12.48
CA THR A 219 -14.73 -23.53 -12.62
C THR A 219 -13.99 -22.62 -11.62
N GLU A 220 -14.57 -21.47 -11.29
CA GLU A 220 -14.02 -20.52 -10.30
C GLU A 220 -14.17 -21.03 -8.85
N LYS A 221 -15.09 -21.97 -8.57
CA LYS A 221 -15.21 -22.60 -7.24
C LYS A 221 -13.98 -23.44 -6.89
N ALA A 222 -13.44 -24.19 -7.84
CA ALA A 222 -12.22 -24.97 -7.64
C ALA A 222 -11.02 -24.05 -7.37
N GLU A 223 -10.87 -22.97 -8.17
CA GLU A 223 -9.84 -21.94 -7.92
C GLU A 223 -10.01 -21.29 -6.54
N MET A 224 -11.24 -20.98 -6.13
CA MET A 224 -11.53 -20.39 -4.82
C MET A 224 -11.17 -21.35 -3.67
N HIS A 225 -11.46 -22.64 -3.79
CA HIS A 225 -11.05 -23.63 -2.77
C HIS A 225 -9.53 -23.76 -2.70
N ALA A 226 -8.85 -23.84 -3.85
CA ALA A 226 -7.39 -23.84 -3.90
C ALA A 226 -6.83 -22.56 -3.25
N ALA A 227 -7.39 -21.39 -3.56
CA ALA A 227 -6.98 -20.12 -2.97
C ALA A 227 -7.15 -20.10 -1.44
N ARG A 228 -8.23 -20.68 -0.91
CA ARG A 228 -8.42 -20.82 0.54
C ARG A 228 -7.40 -21.76 1.18
N LEU A 229 -7.03 -22.85 0.49
CA LEU A 229 -5.95 -23.73 0.96
C LEU A 229 -4.61 -22.99 0.96
N TRP A 230 -4.24 -22.31 -0.13
CA TRP A 230 -3.03 -21.48 -0.20
C TRP A 230 -3.01 -20.40 0.88
N LEU A 231 -4.13 -19.71 1.10
CA LEU A 231 -4.24 -18.72 2.17
C LEU A 231 -4.11 -19.35 3.55
N GLY A 232 -4.73 -20.51 3.78
CA GLY A 232 -4.63 -21.27 5.02
C GLY A 232 -3.19 -21.68 5.32
N MET A 233 -2.46 -22.21 4.32
CA MET A 233 -1.05 -22.54 4.42
C MET A 233 -0.19 -21.30 4.71
N ALA A 234 -0.38 -20.21 3.97
CA ALA A 234 0.35 -18.97 4.17
C ALA A 234 0.10 -18.36 5.56
N THR A 235 -1.14 -18.46 6.05
CA THR A 235 -1.53 -18.00 7.40
C THR A 235 -0.91 -18.89 8.47
N GLY A 236 -0.97 -20.21 8.33
CA GLY A 236 -0.34 -21.17 9.24
C GLY A 236 1.17 -20.98 9.31
N LEU A 237 1.84 -20.80 8.18
CA LEU A 237 3.27 -20.49 8.12
C LEU A 237 3.58 -19.13 8.78
N SER A 238 2.78 -18.10 8.52
CA SER A 238 2.94 -16.79 9.16
C SER A 238 2.79 -16.85 10.68
N LEU A 239 1.83 -17.65 11.18
CA LEU A 239 1.64 -17.88 12.61
C LEU A 239 2.84 -18.62 13.22
N LEU A 240 3.34 -19.66 12.54
CA LEU A 240 4.52 -20.39 12.97
C LEU A 240 5.75 -19.47 13.04
N LEU A 241 6.01 -18.69 11.99
CA LEU A 241 7.14 -17.76 11.92
C LEU A 241 7.06 -16.67 12.99
N LEU A 242 5.89 -16.10 13.23
CA LEU A 242 5.74 -15.12 14.31
C LEU A 242 5.81 -15.77 15.69
N GLY A 243 5.30 -16.99 15.85
CA GLY A 243 5.42 -17.77 17.07
C GLY A 243 6.88 -18.05 17.42
N THR A 244 7.71 -18.42 16.43
CA THR A 244 9.15 -18.62 16.66
C THR A 244 9.86 -17.30 16.99
N LYS A 245 9.55 -16.21 16.27
CA LYS A 245 10.12 -14.87 16.58
C LYS A 245 9.70 -14.38 17.97
N LEU A 246 8.47 -14.65 18.39
CA LEU A 246 7.99 -14.36 19.76
C LEU A 246 8.74 -15.19 20.81
N GLY A 247 9.02 -16.47 20.53
CA GLY A 247 9.84 -17.32 21.41
C GLY A 247 11.28 -16.82 21.54
N TRP A 248 11.87 -16.30 20.46
CA TRP A 248 13.26 -15.81 20.45
C TRP A 248 13.44 -14.42 21.04
N PHE A 249 12.54 -13.48 20.72
CA PHE A 249 12.69 -12.06 21.07
C PHE A 249 11.77 -11.59 22.19
N GLY A 250 10.81 -12.42 22.61
CA GLY A 250 9.72 -12.00 23.49
C GLY A 250 8.76 -11.00 22.83
N LEU A 251 7.66 -10.68 23.51
CA LEU A 251 6.66 -9.75 23.00
C LEU A 251 7.24 -8.35 22.77
N HIS A 252 7.97 -7.81 23.75
CA HIS A 252 8.56 -6.47 23.65
C HIS A 252 9.58 -6.38 22.50
N GLY A 253 10.45 -7.38 22.34
CA GLY A 253 11.42 -7.41 21.24
C GLY A 253 10.78 -7.49 19.86
N VAL A 254 9.71 -8.26 19.70
CA VAL A 254 8.92 -8.30 18.45
C VAL A 254 8.28 -6.94 18.17
N LEU A 255 7.66 -6.29 19.16
CA LEU A 255 7.05 -4.97 19.00
C LEU A 255 8.08 -3.90 18.61
N LEU A 256 9.27 -3.91 19.23
CA LEU A 256 10.37 -3.01 18.87
C LEU A 256 10.78 -3.19 17.40
N ARG A 257 10.98 -4.43 16.97
CA ARG A 257 11.38 -4.78 15.60
C ARG A 257 10.34 -4.43 14.55
N ILE A 258 9.05 -4.44 14.91
CA ILE A 258 7.95 -4.00 14.05
C ILE A 258 7.87 -2.48 14.01
N ALA A 259 7.97 -1.82 15.15
CA ALA A 259 7.82 -0.36 15.27
C ALA A 259 8.96 0.41 14.60
N ASP A 260 10.18 -0.12 14.70
CA ASP A 260 11.39 0.40 14.08
C ASP A 260 11.50 -0.06 12.62
N ILE A 261 11.41 0.91 11.70
CA ILE A 261 11.37 0.64 10.27
C ILE A 261 12.71 0.17 9.70
N THR A 262 13.82 0.39 10.42
CA THR A 262 15.15 -0.02 9.95
C THR A 262 15.49 -1.46 10.30
N GLN A 263 14.65 -2.14 11.11
CA GLN A 263 14.85 -3.53 11.50
C GLN A 263 14.14 -4.47 10.52
N TRP A 264 13.12 -5.23 10.96
CA TRP A 264 12.48 -6.26 10.12
C TRP A 264 11.99 -5.74 8.79
N ARG A 265 11.46 -4.52 8.77
CA ARG A 265 11.04 -3.88 7.52
C ARG A 265 12.24 -3.53 6.64
N GLY A 266 13.27 -2.89 7.23
CA GLY A 266 14.44 -2.38 6.53
C GLY A 266 15.28 -3.49 5.92
N ASP A 267 15.41 -4.59 6.66
CA ASP A 267 16.22 -5.76 6.33
C ASP A 267 15.44 -6.82 5.53
N ASN A 268 14.18 -6.53 5.13
CA ASN A 268 13.29 -7.50 4.49
C ASN A 268 13.12 -8.82 5.27
N ASP A 269 13.23 -8.81 6.61
CA ASP A 269 13.07 -10.00 7.46
C ASP A 269 11.70 -10.65 7.22
N ILE A 270 11.68 -11.98 7.06
CA ILE A 270 10.47 -12.76 6.80
C ILE A 270 9.36 -12.54 7.85
N GLY A 271 9.74 -12.18 9.09
CA GLY A 271 8.82 -11.81 10.17
C GLY A 271 7.97 -10.58 9.84
N TYR A 272 8.49 -9.61 9.08
CA TYR A 272 7.70 -8.47 8.59
C TYR A 272 6.59 -8.91 7.63
N TYR A 273 6.87 -9.88 6.76
CA TYR A 273 5.90 -10.41 5.79
C TYR A 273 4.82 -11.26 6.46
N ALA A 274 5.22 -12.10 7.42
CA ALA A 274 4.30 -12.86 8.26
C ALA A 274 3.38 -11.92 9.07
N TYR A 275 3.95 -10.89 9.69
CA TYR A 275 3.20 -9.83 10.37
C TYR A 275 2.26 -9.09 9.43
N GLY A 276 2.71 -8.82 8.21
CA GLY A 276 1.91 -8.20 7.16
C GLY A 276 0.63 -8.97 6.85
N LEU A 277 0.73 -10.29 6.65
CA LEU A 277 -0.45 -11.13 6.38
C LEU A 277 -1.43 -11.13 7.55
N LEU A 278 -0.95 -11.39 8.76
CA LEU A 278 -1.83 -11.48 9.94
C LEU A 278 -2.48 -10.13 10.27
N SER A 279 -1.74 -9.04 10.16
CA SER A 279 -2.29 -7.69 10.37
C SER A 279 -3.31 -7.30 9.31
N ALA A 280 -3.09 -7.64 8.04
CA ALA A 280 -4.07 -7.41 6.98
C ALA A 280 -5.35 -8.23 7.18
N LEU A 281 -5.23 -9.50 7.59
CA LEU A 281 -6.39 -10.32 7.96
C LEU A 281 -7.15 -9.73 9.15
N GLY A 282 -6.42 -9.26 10.18
CA GLY A 282 -7.00 -8.58 11.34
C GLY A 282 -7.73 -7.29 10.97
N LEU A 283 -7.13 -6.45 10.12
CA LEU A 283 -7.75 -5.22 9.62
C LEU A 283 -8.96 -5.48 8.73
N LEU A 284 -8.90 -6.52 7.89
CA LEU A 284 -10.05 -6.93 7.08
C LEU A 284 -11.19 -7.45 7.96
N PHE A 285 -10.88 -8.24 8.99
CA PHE A 285 -11.85 -8.69 9.97
C PHE A 285 -12.47 -7.50 10.70
N LEU A 286 -11.66 -6.55 11.17
CA LEU A 286 -12.13 -5.32 11.81
C LEU A 286 -13.05 -4.51 10.88
N ALA A 287 -12.66 -4.29 9.63
CA ALA A 287 -13.48 -3.60 8.64
C ALA A 287 -14.83 -4.32 8.45
N ARG A 288 -14.81 -5.65 8.31
CA ARG A 288 -16.03 -6.44 8.18
C ARG A 288 -16.92 -6.32 9.42
N SER A 289 -16.35 -6.38 10.61
CA SER A 289 -17.09 -6.24 11.87
C SER A 289 -17.72 -4.86 11.99
N ILE A 290 -17.01 -3.79 11.62
CA ILE A 290 -17.58 -2.43 11.58
C ILE A 290 -18.74 -2.36 10.57
N CYS A 291 -18.62 -2.97 9.38
CA CYS A 291 -19.72 -3.01 8.41
C CYS A 291 -20.97 -3.75 8.92
N ILE A 292 -20.82 -4.68 9.86
CA ILE A 292 -21.93 -5.46 10.44
C ILE A 292 -22.57 -4.71 11.61
N ILE A 293 -21.75 -4.10 12.48
CA ILE A 293 -22.18 -3.57 13.77
C ILE A 293 -22.53 -2.08 13.67
N ALA A 294 -21.76 -1.30 12.89
CA ALA A 294 -21.92 0.14 12.86
C ALA A 294 -23.09 0.59 11.95
N PRO A 295 -23.76 1.70 12.28
CA PRO A 295 -24.80 2.27 11.43
C PRO A 295 -24.30 2.63 10.02
N GLN A 296 -25.18 2.50 9.02
CA GLN A 296 -24.83 2.78 7.61
C GLN A 296 -24.39 4.24 7.37
N TRP A 297 -24.87 5.19 8.17
CA TRP A 297 -24.46 6.59 8.08
C TRP A 297 -23.00 6.81 8.51
N VAL A 298 -22.41 5.89 9.30
CA VAL A 298 -20.98 5.87 9.60
C VAL A 298 -20.21 5.13 8.51
N VAL A 299 -20.67 3.94 8.12
CA VAL A 299 -19.93 3.07 7.18
C VAL A 299 -19.84 3.69 5.78
N THR A 300 -20.93 4.28 5.29
CA THR A 300 -21.01 4.83 3.93
C THR A 300 -19.97 5.93 3.64
N PRO A 301 -19.84 7.00 4.45
CA PRO A 301 -18.83 8.02 4.18
C PRO A 301 -17.40 7.46 4.30
N LEU A 302 -17.13 6.59 5.28
CA LEU A 302 -15.81 5.98 5.43
C LEU A 302 -15.43 5.09 4.24
N ALA A 303 -16.37 4.28 3.76
CA ALA A 303 -16.18 3.48 2.55
C ALA A 303 -15.98 4.36 1.31
N ARG A 304 -16.69 5.50 1.18
CA ARG A 304 -16.46 6.45 0.07
C ARG A 304 -15.05 7.04 0.10
N ILE A 305 -14.54 7.44 1.27
CA ILE A 305 -13.15 7.88 1.44
C ILE A 305 -12.19 6.75 1.05
N GLY A 306 -12.49 5.52 1.48
CA GLY A 306 -11.76 4.32 1.12
C GLY A 306 -11.72 4.05 -0.39
N GLY A 307 -12.81 4.29 -1.12
CA GLY A 307 -12.83 4.24 -2.58
C GLY A 307 -11.80 5.19 -3.22
N ALA A 308 -11.61 6.36 -2.61
CA ALA A 308 -10.70 7.42 -3.02
C ALA A 308 -9.34 7.43 -2.30
N THR A 309 -8.80 6.26 -1.90
CA THR A 309 -7.54 6.17 -1.12
C THR A 309 -6.36 7.00 -1.63
N LEU A 310 -6.19 7.07 -2.95
CA LEU A 310 -5.09 7.82 -3.57
C LEU A 310 -5.17 9.30 -3.20
N ALA A 311 -6.37 9.89 -3.30
CA ALA A 311 -6.63 11.28 -2.95
C ALA A 311 -6.51 11.49 -1.44
N TYR A 312 -7.07 10.59 -0.63
CA TYR A 312 -7.00 10.66 0.83
C TYR A 312 -5.55 10.67 1.33
N PHE A 313 -4.73 9.74 0.82
CA PHE A 313 -3.32 9.69 1.16
C PHE A 313 -2.57 10.91 0.63
N PHE A 314 -2.82 11.35 -0.60
CA PHE A 314 -2.16 12.54 -1.16
C PHE A 314 -2.47 13.81 -0.37
N ILE A 315 -3.76 14.09 -0.11
CA ILE A 315 -4.22 15.26 0.64
C ILE A 315 -3.60 15.29 2.02
N GLY A 316 -3.65 14.19 2.78
CA GLY A 316 -3.07 14.15 4.12
C GLY A 316 -1.58 14.47 4.12
N ASN A 317 -0.81 13.83 3.23
CA ASN A 317 0.64 14.07 3.17
C ASN A 317 1.00 15.46 2.64
N ALA A 318 0.23 16.01 1.70
CA ALA A 318 0.42 17.39 1.24
C ALA A 318 0.17 18.38 2.38
N LEU A 319 -0.89 18.19 3.17
CA LEU A 319 -1.20 19.06 4.31
C LEU A 319 -0.10 19.00 5.38
N LEU A 320 0.44 17.82 5.70
CA LEU A 320 1.56 17.70 6.65
C LEU A 320 2.82 18.44 6.16
N LEU A 321 3.05 18.50 4.85
CA LEU A 321 4.18 19.25 4.29
C LEU A 321 3.96 20.77 4.31
N ILE A 322 2.71 21.22 4.20
CA ILE A 322 2.37 22.66 4.18
C ILE A 322 2.34 23.24 5.60
N LEU A 323 1.91 22.45 6.59
CA LEU A 323 1.73 22.94 7.95
C LEU A 323 3.06 23.28 8.64
N PRO A 324 3.10 24.35 9.46
CA PRO A 324 4.26 24.67 10.28
C PRO A 324 4.46 23.63 11.39
N SER A 325 5.67 23.51 11.93
CA SER A 325 5.95 22.55 13.01
C SER A 325 5.08 22.80 14.25
N LEU A 326 4.44 21.75 14.74
CA LEU A 326 3.56 21.79 15.93
C LEU A 326 4.13 20.99 17.11
N ASP A 327 5.47 20.93 17.20
CA ASP A 327 6.19 20.15 18.21
C ASP A 327 5.86 20.58 19.66
N TRP A 328 5.48 21.85 19.82
CA TRP A 328 5.15 22.50 21.08
C TRP A 328 3.81 22.07 21.70
N LEU A 329 2.96 21.33 20.97
CA LEU A 329 1.68 20.87 21.50
C LEU A 329 1.87 19.86 22.66
N PRO A 330 1.12 19.96 23.76
CA PRO A 330 1.13 18.95 24.82
C PRO A 330 0.49 17.63 24.36
N PHE A 331 0.60 16.56 25.15
CA PHE A 331 0.06 15.21 24.84
C PHE A 331 -1.36 15.25 24.26
N TRP A 332 -2.30 15.83 25.01
CA TRP A 332 -3.71 15.91 24.60
C TRP A 332 -3.88 16.81 23.38
N GLY A 333 -3.06 17.85 23.22
CA GLY A 333 -3.01 18.66 22.00
C GLY A 333 -2.61 17.85 20.78
N LYS A 334 -1.58 17.00 20.88
CA LYS A 334 -1.13 16.10 19.81
C LYS A 334 -2.21 15.06 19.45
N ALA A 335 -2.87 14.49 20.46
CA ALA A 335 -3.96 13.52 20.27
C ALA A 335 -5.17 14.17 19.56
N SER A 336 -5.65 15.30 20.08
CA SER A 336 -6.76 16.06 19.49
C SER A 336 -6.44 16.53 18.08
N PHE A 337 -5.22 17.03 17.84
CA PHE A 337 -4.77 17.40 16.49
C PHE A 337 -4.82 16.21 15.54
N THR A 338 -4.34 15.04 15.96
CA THR A 338 -4.33 13.84 15.10
C THR A 338 -5.74 13.44 14.68
N VAL A 339 -6.70 13.45 15.61
CA VAL A 339 -8.11 13.16 15.31
C VAL A 339 -8.70 14.21 14.36
N ALA A 340 -8.52 15.50 14.68
CA ALA A 340 -9.02 16.60 13.85
C ALA A 340 -8.42 16.58 12.44
N PHE A 341 -7.13 16.26 12.33
CA PHE A 341 -6.41 16.14 11.08
C PHE A 341 -6.98 15.03 10.20
N LEU A 342 -7.23 13.83 10.75
CA LEU A 342 -7.82 12.72 10.00
C LEU A 342 -9.25 13.04 9.55
N VAL A 343 -10.06 13.66 10.42
CA VAL A 343 -11.43 14.09 10.08
C VAL A 343 -11.40 15.12 8.95
N PHE A 344 -10.51 16.11 9.03
CA PHE A 344 -10.34 17.13 7.99
C PHE A 344 -9.91 16.50 6.66
N CYS A 345 -8.91 15.62 6.67
CA CYS A 345 -8.47 14.91 5.47
C CYS A 345 -9.59 14.06 4.85
N GLY A 346 -10.40 13.41 5.68
CA GLY A 346 -11.58 12.67 5.24
C GLY A 346 -12.62 13.56 4.58
N GLY A 347 -12.96 14.70 5.21
CA GLY A 347 -13.87 15.70 4.67
C GLY A 347 -13.38 16.28 3.34
N ALA A 348 -12.10 16.68 3.28
CA ALA A 348 -11.47 17.17 2.06
C ALA A 348 -11.48 16.13 0.92
N THR A 349 -11.33 14.85 1.25
CA THR A 349 -11.42 13.76 0.27
C THR A 349 -12.83 13.60 -0.28
N LEU A 350 -13.86 13.73 0.56
CA LEU A 350 -15.25 13.67 0.12
C LEU A 350 -15.59 14.85 -0.80
N ILE A 351 -15.13 16.05 -0.45
CA ILE A 351 -15.27 17.24 -1.30
C ILE A 351 -14.54 17.03 -2.63
N TRP A 352 -13.32 16.52 -2.60
CA TRP A 352 -12.55 16.20 -3.82
C TRP A 352 -13.29 15.20 -4.72
N ASP A 353 -13.87 14.14 -4.17
CA ASP A 353 -14.63 13.16 -4.93
C ASP A 353 -15.87 13.77 -5.61
N GLN A 354 -16.56 14.70 -4.92
CA GLN A 354 -17.68 15.44 -5.50
C GLN A 354 -17.22 16.39 -6.62
N LEU A 355 -16.17 17.17 -6.39
CA LEU A 355 -15.63 18.11 -7.37
C LEU A 355 -15.11 17.41 -8.62
N ARG A 356 -14.43 16.27 -8.47
CA ARG A 356 -13.93 15.48 -9.62
C ARG A 356 -15.06 14.98 -10.53
N LYS A 357 -16.23 14.69 -9.96
CA LYS A 357 -17.43 14.29 -10.72
C LYS A 357 -18.07 15.49 -11.41
N ALA A 358 -18.09 16.65 -10.74
CA ALA A 358 -18.66 17.89 -11.27
C ALA A 358 -17.79 18.56 -12.36
N PHE A 359 -16.45 18.46 -12.26
CA PHE A 359 -15.52 19.18 -13.14
C PHE A 359 -14.62 18.22 -13.95
N PRO A 360 -14.89 18.03 -15.26
CA PRO A 360 -14.10 17.16 -16.13
C PRO A 360 -12.62 17.58 -16.25
N VAL A 361 -12.30 18.85 -16.02
CA VAL A 361 -10.92 19.40 -16.04
C VAL A 361 -10.04 18.75 -14.96
N LEU A 362 -10.61 18.31 -13.83
CA LEU A 362 -9.85 17.59 -12.81
C LEU A 362 -9.50 16.15 -13.23
N GLN A 363 -10.05 15.67 -14.35
CA GLN A 363 -9.71 14.37 -14.94
C GLN A 363 -8.58 14.48 -15.98
N THR A 364 -8.14 15.70 -16.33
CA THR A 364 -7.12 15.95 -17.35
C THR A 364 -5.80 15.21 -17.08
N PRO A 365 -5.24 15.17 -15.86
CA PRO A 365 -4.02 14.41 -15.57
C PRO A 365 -4.19 12.90 -15.83
N VAL A 366 -5.38 12.37 -15.56
CA VAL A 366 -5.71 10.96 -15.82
C VAL A 366 -5.79 10.71 -17.33
N ARG A 367 -6.40 11.62 -18.09
CA ARG A 367 -6.48 11.54 -19.56
C ARG A 367 -5.10 11.65 -20.20
N VAL A 368 -4.25 12.56 -19.73
CA VAL A 368 -2.87 12.71 -20.20
C VAL A 368 -2.07 11.44 -19.91
N ALA A 369 -2.16 10.88 -18.70
CA ALA A 369 -1.50 9.61 -18.38
C ALA A 369 -1.98 8.45 -19.28
N GLN A 370 -3.28 8.39 -19.58
CA GLN A 370 -3.86 7.42 -20.52
C GLN A 370 -3.36 7.61 -21.95
N GLN A 371 -3.26 8.86 -22.43
CA GLN A 371 -2.72 9.19 -23.75
C GLN A 371 -1.23 8.83 -23.86
N MET A 372 -0.41 9.20 -22.87
CA MET A 372 1.01 8.82 -22.79
C MET A 372 1.18 7.30 -22.81
N THR A 373 0.32 6.59 -22.08
CA THR A 373 0.36 5.13 -22.05
C THR A 373 -0.03 4.52 -23.40
N GLY A 374 -1.05 5.06 -24.08
CA GLY A 374 -1.44 4.62 -25.42
C GLY A 374 -0.31 4.81 -26.45
N LEU A 375 0.46 5.90 -26.33
CA LEU A 375 1.66 6.14 -27.14
C LEU A 375 2.78 5.15 -26.82
N LEU A 376 3.08 4.92 -25.54
CA LEU A 376 4.11 3.98 -25.09
C LEU A 376 3.84 2.53 -25.52
N LEU A 377 2.57 2.13 -25.56
CA LEU A 377 2.15 0.79 -25.98
C LEU A 377 1.92 0.67 -27.49
N GLY A 378 2.16 1.72 -28.28
CA GLY A 378 2.04 1.66 -29.75
C GLY A 378 0.60 1.62 -30.30
N HIS A 379 -0.42 1.88 -29.48
CA HIS A 379 -1.81 1.89 -29.92
C HIS A 379 -2.18 3.21 -30.58
N ARG A 380 -2.02 3.29 -31.91
CA ARG A 380 -2.23 4.51 -32.74
C ARG A 380 -3.69 5.01 -32.83
N LYS A 381 -4.64 4.38 -32.15
CA LYS A 381 -6.04 4.85 -32.03
C LYS A 381 -6.51 4.70 -30.59
N SER A 382 -6.22 5.69 -29.75
CA SER A 382 -6.94 5.85 -28.48
C SER A 382 -8.39 6.15 -28.81
N ARG A 383 -9.27 5.14 -28.79
CA ARG A 383 -10.70 5.39 -28.61
C ARG A 383 -10.81 6.15 -27.29
N THR A 384 -11.16 7.43 -27.36
CA THR A 384 -11.58 8.23 -26.22
C THR A 384 -12.73 7.49 -25.56
N LEU A 385 -12.43 6.80 -24.45
CA LEU A 385 -13.40 6.00 -23.72
C LEU A 385 -14.25 6.94 -22.85
N SER A 386 -15.51 7.11 -23.24
CA SER A 386 -16.58 7.54 -22.35
C SER A 386 -16.76 6.50 -21.23
N ASN A 387 -16.76 6.97 -19.98
CA ASN A 387 -17.15 6.19 -18.81
C ASN A 387 -18.66 5.88 -18.83
N PRO A 388 -19.12 4.77 -18.24
CA PRO A 388 -20.20 4.84 -17.27
C PRO A 388 -19.69 5.35 -15.91
#